data_AF-A0A948YD73-F1
#
_entry.id   AF-A0A948YD73-F1
#
_cell.length_a   1.000
_cell.length_b   1.000
_cell.length_c   1.000
_cell.angle_alpha   90.00
_cell.angle_beta   90.00
_cell.angle_gamma   90.00
#
_symmetry.space_group_name_H-M   'P 1'
#
loop_
_entity.id
_entity.type
_entity.pdbx_description
1 polymer ?
#
loop_
_entity_poly.entity_id
_entity_poly.type
_entity_poly.pdbx_seq_one_letter_code
_entity_poly.pdbx_strand_id
1 'polypeptide(L)'
;MQKHAVLITILFALVVTVVSVSVVFLEFHKLNKQQYIDHIFTKYSVITQIYRAHTLSKSSEIMLEANLAVYKLLVIKEKKLEKEILNDAIVLKREGFKSIDSSIMLNTQGMYTQNNISDLSVSMLEHEKNIYFFMQTQSGAILIKDEDLKPYSDWSVLYTYTTVIAIIAISYFLILQKLRPLIRLRRKIASFGNGNMKISFKTKSCDEIGLVSNELESARRKINTILESRTLFLRNLMHELKTPIAKGTIAT
;
A
#
# COMPACT_ATOMS: atom_id res chain seq x y z
N MET A 1 6.55 -36.50 4.40
CA MET A 1 6.07 -35.13 4.72
C MET A 1 7.14 -34.12 4.30
N GLN A 2 6.81 -33.16 3.42
CA GLN A 2 7.79 -32.24 2.84
C GLN A 2 8.55 -31.45 3.92
N LYS A 3 9.89 -31.48 3.87
CA LYS A 3 10.80 -30.91 4.88
C LYS A 3 10.69 -29.38 5.05
N HIS A 4 9.86 -28.70 4.24
CA HIS A 4 9.77 -27.24 4.14
C HIS A 4 8.34 -26.68 4.18
N ALA A 5 7.32 -27.48 4.53
CA ALA A 5 5.92 -27.06 4.49
C ALA A 5 5.67 -25.71 5.22
N VAL A 6 6.22 -25.55 6.44
CA VAL A 6 6.07 -24.32 7.24
C VAL A 6 6.71 -23.10 6.58
N LEU A 7 7.86 -23.25 5.92
CA LEU A 7 8.50 -22.12 5.22
C LEU A 7 7.71 -21.72 3.98
N ILE A 8 7.15 -22.70 3.25
CA ILE A 8 6.34 -22.45 2.06
C ILE A 8 5.04 -21.74 2.44
N THR A 9 4.37 -22.17 3.52
CA THR A 9 3.14 -21.50 3.98
C THR A 9 3.40 -20.06 4.42
N ILE A 10 4.53 -19.80 5.07
CA ILE A 10 4.93 -18.46 5.51
C ILE A 10 5.27 -17.58 4.31
N LEU A 11 5.98 -18.11 3.31
CA LEU A 11 6.27 -17.39 2.06
C LEU A 11 5.00 -17.08 1.27
N PHE A 12 4.09 -18.04 1.18
CA PHE A 12 2.80 -17.84 0.55
C PHE A 12 2.00 -16.73 1.25
N ALA A 13 1.95 -16.74 2.58
CA ALA A 13 1.30 -15.68 3.34
C ALA A 13 1.93 -14.29 3.08
N LEU A 14 3.26 -14.20 2.97
CA LEU A 14 3.93 -12.94 2.60
C LEU A 14 3.53 -12.46 1.21
N VAL A 15 3.49 -13.35 0.22
CA VAL A 15 3.11 -12.97 -1.15
C VAL A 15 1.68 -12.45 -1.15
N VAL A 16 0.76 -13.14 -0.48
CA VAL A 16 -0.65 -12.72 -0.38
C VAL A 16 -0.77 -11.36 0.32
N THR A 17 -0.04 -11.12 1.42
CA THR A 17 -0.11 -9.83 2.11
C THR A 17 0.47 -8.69 1.28
N VAL A 18 1.62 -8.89 0.64
CA VAL A 18 2.23 -7.87 -0.24
C VAL A 18 1.29 -7.55 -1.39
N VAL A 19 0.75 -8.56 -2.09
CA VAL A 19 -0.19 -8.35 -3.20
C VAL A 19 -1.45 -7.62 -2.73
N SER A 20 -2.04 -8.04 -1.61
CA SER A 20 -3.23 -7.39 -1.05
C SER A 20 -2.98 -5.93 -0.71
N VAL A 21 -1.85 -5.62 -0.06
CA VAL A 21 -1.48 -4.25 0.31
C VAL A 21 -1.21 -3.42 -0.94
N SER A 22 -0.53 -3.97 -1.94
CA SER A 22 -0.27 -3.29 -3.21
C SER A 22 -1.56 -2.96 -3.96
N VAL A 23 -2.54 -3.87 -4.01
CA VAL A 23 -3.83 -3.62 -4.65
C VAL A 23 -4.60 -2.51 -3.95
N VAL A 24 -4.70 -2.57 -2.62
CA VAL A 24 -5.37 -1.51 -1.83
C VAL A 24 -4.68 -0.16 -2.03
N PHE A 25 -3.34 -0.16 -2.08
CA PHE A 25 -2.57 1.05 -2.30
C PHE A 25 -2.80 1.66 -3.69
N LEU A 26 -2.89 0.84 -4.75
CA LEU A 26 -3.21 1.32 -6.09
C LEU A 26 -4.60 1.98 -6.14
N GLU A 27 -5.59 1.36 -5.50
CA GLU A 27 -6.94 1.94 -5.43
C GLU A 27 -6.94 3.24 -4.63
N PHE A 28 -6.25 3.27 -3.48
CA PHE A 28 -6.11 4.48 -2.66
C PHE A 28 -5.41 5.62 -3.42
N HIS A 29 -4.34 5.31 -4.16
CA HIS A 29 -3.64 6.29 -4.99
C HIS A 29 -4.58 6.89 -6.06
N LYS A 30 -5.33 6.03 -6.76
CA LYS A 30 -6.32 6.46 -7.76
C LYS A 30 -7.38 7.37 -7.13
N LEU A 31 -7.94 6.97 -5.98
CA LEU A 31 -8.96 7.73 -5.26
C LEU A 31 -8.43 9.09 -4.79
N ASN A 32 -7.22 9.15 -4.21
CA ASN A 32 -6.62 10.42 -3.79
C ASN A 32 -6.37 11.36 -4.96
N LYS A 33 -5.87 10.85 -6.08
CA LYS A 33 -5.65 11.66 -7.28
C LYS A 33 -6.98 12.23 -7.80
N GLN A 34 -8.03 11.41 -7.84
CA GLN A 34 -9.35 11.84 -8.26
C GLN A 34 -9.94 12.89 -7.30
N GLN A 35 -9.88 12.67 -6.00
CA GLN A 35 -10.36 13.62 -4.99
C GLN A 35 -9.61 14.96 -5.06
N TYR A 36 -8.30 14.92 -5.30
CA TYR A 36 -7.51 16.13 -5.51
C TYR A 36 -8.02 16.90 -6.75
N ILE A 37 -8.17 16.22 -7.88
CA ILE A 37 -8.69 16.83 -9.13
C ILE A 37 -10.07 17.42 -8.90
N ASP A 38 -10.99 16.68 -8.26
CA ASP A 38 -12.36 17.12 -7.99
C ASP A 38 -12.40 18.32 -7.04
N HIS A 39 -11.58 18.31 -5.99
CA HIS A 39 -11.48 19.41 -5.03
C HIS A 39 -10.99 20.70 -5.70
N ILE A 40 -9.92 20.60 -6.50
CA ILE A 40 -9.41 21.73 -7.28
C ILE A 40 -10.47 22.19 -8.28
N PHE A 41 -11.06 21.29 -9.07
CA PHE A 41 -12.08 21.65 -10.05
C PHE A 41 -13.27 22.40 -9.41
N THR A 42 -13.72 21.93 -8.24
CA THR A 42 -14.84 22.56 -7.49
C THR A 42 -14.46 23.93 -6.95
N LYS A 43 -13.26 24.07 -6.36
CA LYS A 43 -12.75 25.35 -5.86
C LYS A 43 -12.67 26.40 -6.98
N TYR A 44 -12.41 25.96 -8.22
CA TYR A 44 -12.26 26.80 -9.39
C TYR A 44 -13.60 27.07 -10.10
N SER A 45 -14.73 26.70 -9.50
CA SER A 45 -16.07 27.15 -9.92
C SER A 45 -16.22 28.67 -9.88
N VAL A 46 -15.44 29.38 -9.06
CA VAL A 46 -15.39 30.85 -9.03
C VAL A 46 -14.93 31.40 -10.38
N ILE A 47 -13.94 30.77 -11.02
CA ILE A 47 -13.48 31.16 -12.37
C ILE A 47 -14.60 31.03 -13.38
N THR A 48 -15.35 29.94 -13.30
CA THR A 48 -16.52 29.68 -14.14
C THR A 48 -17.56 30.79 -13.99
N GLN A 49 -17.82 31.25 -12.76
CA GLN A 49 -18.73 32.37 -12.50
C GLN A 49 -18.20 33.70 -13.04
N ILE A 50 -16.92 34.02 -12.84
CA ILE A 50 -16.28 35.24 -13.35
C ILE A 50 -16.34 35.28 -14.88
N TYR A 51 -15.98 34.18 -15.54
CA TYR A 51 -16.01 34.09 -17.00
C TYR A 51 -17.44 34.18 -17.54
N ARG A 52 -18.41 33.52 -16.89
CA ARG A 52 -19.82 33.61 -17.27
C ARG A 52 -20.35 35.04 -17.12
N ALA A 53 -20.03 35.74 -16.03
CA ALA A 53 -20.40 37.13 -15.82
C ALA A 53 -19.84 38.04 -16.91
N HIS A 54 -18.58 37.84 -17.33
CA HIS A 54 -17.99 38.55 -18.45
C HIS A 54 -18.75 38.31 -19.76
N THR A 55 -19.00 37.04 -20.09
CA THR A 55 -19.69 36.65 -21.34
C THR A 55 -21.12 37.19 -21.39
N LEU A 56 -21.83 37.21 -20.26
CA LEU A 56 -23.21 37.74 -20.16
C LEU A 56 -23.26 39.27 -20.23
N SER A 57 -22.42 39.96 -19.45
CA SER A 57 -22.41 41.42 -19.38
C SER A 57 -21.73 42.09 -20.56
N LYS A 58 -21.04 41.33 -21.43
CA LYS A 58 -20.14 41.83 -22.48
C LYS A 58 -19.14 42.86 -21.93
N SER A 59 -18.67 42.65 -20.71
CA SER A 59 -17.63 43.49 -20.10
C SER A 59 -16.34 43.44 -20.93
N SER A 60 -15.47 44.44 -20.79
CA SER A 60 -14.19 44.46 -21.50
C SER A 60 -13.25 43.34 -21.02
N GLU A 61 -12.37 42.88 -21.92
CA GLU A 61 -11.32 41.90 -21.59
C GLU A 61 -10.44 42.36 -20.42
N ILE A 62 -10.17 43.67 -20.34
CA ILE A 62 -9.41 44.29 -19.24
C ILE A 62 -10.10 44.05 -17.89
N MET A 63 -11.42 44.13 -17.83
CA MET A 63 -12.17 43.91 -16.59
C MET A 63 -12.15 42.43 -16.17
N LEU A 64 -12.20 41.51 -17.13
CA LEU A 64 -12.03 40.08 -16.87
C LEU A 64 -10.64 39.77 -16.31
N GLU A 65 -9.60 40.33 -16.93
CA GLU A 65 -8.23 40.17 -16.47
C GLU A 65 -8.05 40.72 -15.06
N ALA A 66 -8.59 41.90 -14.76
CA ALA A 66 -8.54 42.48 -13.42
C ALA A 66 -9.21 41.57 -12.38
N ASN A 67 -10.40 41.03 -12.70
CA ASN A 67 -11.12 40.14 -11.80
C ASN A 67 -10.39 38.80 -11.58
N LEU A 68 -9.74 38.26 -12.61
CA LEU A 68 -8.94 37.03 -12.53
C LEU A 68 -7.63 37.26 -11.77
N ALA A 69 -6.99 38.42 -11.95
CA ALA A 69 -5.74 38.78 -11.29
C ALA A 69 -5.87 38.87 -9.75
N VAL A 70 -7.06 39.20 -9.22
CA VAL A 70 -7.36 39.14 -7.77
C VAL A 70 -7.09 37.75 -7.20
N TYR A 71 -7.27 36.71 -8.01
CA TYR A 71 -7.02 35.31 -7.65
C TYR A 71 -5.70 34.77 -8.20
N LYS A 72 -4.82 35.64 -8.71
CA LYS A 72 -3.55 35.28 -9.38
C LYS A 72 -3.72 34.35 -10.59
N LEU A 73 -4.83 34.51 -11.29
CA LEU A 73 -5.14 33.76 -12.50
C LEU A 73 -4.71 34.56 -13.71
N LEU A 74 -3.95 33.93 -14.60
CA LEU A 74 -3.41 34.55 -15.81
C LEU A 74 -4.10 34.01 -17.05
N VAL A 75 -4.62 34.91 -17.88
CA VAL A 75 -5.17 34.57 -19.19
C VAL A 75 -4.04 34.46 -20.20
N ILE A 76 -4.00 33.34 -20.93
CA ILE A 76 -3.03 33.13 -22.00
C ILE A 76 -3.56 33.78 -23.27
N LYS A 77 -2.89 34.86 -23.71
CA LYS A 77 -3.28 35.62 -24.91
C LYS A 77 -2.68 35.10 -26.21
N GLU A 78 -1.54 34.41 -26.11
CA GLU A 78 -0.79 33.98 -27.28
C GLU A 78 -1.42 32.74 -27.91
N LYS A 79 -2.10 32.93 -29.06
CA LYS A 79 -2.81 31.86 -29.78
C LYS A 79 -1.93 30.69 -30.22
N LYS A 80 -0.61 30.91 -30.39
CA LYS A 80 0.34 29.83 -30.70
C LYS A 80 0.53 28.93 -29.47
N LEU A 81 0.84 29.56 -28.33
CA LEU A 81 1.04 28.90 -27.05
C LEU A 81 -0.23 28.20 -26.55
N GLU A 82 -1.40 28.82 -26.76
CA GLU A 82 -2.70 28.21 -26.46
C GLU A 82 -2.92 26.91 -27.25
N LYS A 83 -2.65 26.92 -28.57
CA LYS A 83 -2.80 25.72 -29.41
C LYS A 83 -1.80 24.62 -29.04
N GLU A 84 -0.57 25.00 -28.72
CA GLU A 84 0.46 24.07 -28.28
C GLU A 84 0.03 23.35 -26.99
N ILE A 85 -0.39 24.11 -25.98
CA ILE A 85 -0.90 23.56 -24.72
C ILE A 85 -2.13 22.69 -24.98
N LEU A 86 -3.09 23.10 -25.80
CA LEU A 86 -4.30 22.30 -26.05
C LEU A 86 -4.03 20.98 -26.78
N ASN A 87 -2.99 20.92 -27.62
CA ASN A 87 -2.62 19.70 -28.33
C ASN A 87 -1.86 18.73 -27.42
N ASP A 88 -0.96 19.23 -26.59
CA ASP A 88 -0.05 18.40 -25.80
C ASP A 88 -0.53 18.19 -24.35
N ALA A 89 -1.56 18.91 -23.90
CA ALA A 89 -2.07 18.79 -22.55
C ALA A 89 -2.84 17.49 -22.30
N ILE A 90 -2.66 16.97 -21.09
CA ILE A 90 -3.46 15.86 -20.56
C ILE A 90 -4.73 16.44 -19.96
N VAL A 91 -5.87 15.94 -20.41
CA VAL A 91 -7.17 16.32 -19.84
C VAL A 91 -7.39 15.60 -18.52
N LEU A 92 -7.44 16.35 -17.43
CA LEU A 92 -7.67 15.82 -16.08
C LEU A 92 -9.16 15.63 -15.79
N LYS A 93 -9.98 16.62 -16.16
CA LYS A 93 -11.43 16.58 -15.95
C LYS A 93 -12.15 17.50 -16.93
N ARG A 94 -13.36 17.13 -17.34
CA ARG A 94 -14.26 17.98 -18.15
C ARG A 94 -15.66 17.98 -17.55
N GLU A 95 -16.25 19.16 -17.40
CA GLU A 95 -17.66 19.32 -17.06
C GLU A 95 -18.34 20.30 -18.01
N GLY A 96 -19.54 19.95 -18.47
CA GLY A 96 -20.41 20.83 -19.22
C GLY A 96 -21.47 21.41 -18.30
N PHE A 97 -21.52 22.73 -18.20
CA PHE A 97 -22.55 23.47 -17.50
C PHE A 97 -23.56 23.99 -18.53
N LYS A 98 -24.81 23.53 -18.41
CA LYS A 98 -25.93 24.12 -19.14
C LYS A 98 -26.69 25.03 -18.18
N SER A 99 -26.73 26.32 -18.48
CA SER A 99 -27.55 27.26 -17.73
C SER A 99 -28.64 27.86 -18.60
N ILE A 100 -29.87 27.87 -18.07
CA ILE A 100 -31.02 28.55 -18.67
C ILE A 100 -31.13 29.91 -17.97
N ASP A 101 -30.80 30.98 -18.69
CA ASP A 101 -31.02 32.34 -18.21
C ASP A 101 -32.30 32.90 -18.85
N SER A 102 -33.35 32.99 -18.05
CA SER A 102 -34.63 33.58 -18.44
C SER A 102 -34.63 35.08 -18.16
N SER A 103 -34.60 35.90 -19.20
CA SER A 103 -34.70 37.36 -19.11
C SER A 103 -36.11 37.83 -19.50
N ILE A 104 -36.68 38.77 -18.75
CA ILE A 104 -37.99 39.36 -19.07
C ILE A 104 -37.74 40.60 -19.94
N MET A 105 -38.28 40.59 -21.14
CA MET A 105 -38.16 41.63 -22.15
C MET A 105 -39.49 42.35 -22.31
N LEU A 106 -39.44 43.67 -22.54
CA LEU A 106 -40.59 44.51 -22.79
C LEU A 106 -40.55 45.01 -24.24
N ASN A 107 -41.62 44.74 -24.98
CA ASN A 107 -41.87 45.31 -26.30
C ASN A 107 -43.25 45.99 -26.28
N THR A 108 -43.52 46.81 -27.29
CA THR A 108 -44.82 47.38 -27.66
C THR A 108 -45.99 46.37 -27.64
N GLN A 109 -45.76 45.06 -27.77
CA GLN A 109 -46.78 44.01 -27.65
C GLN A 109 -46.88 43.33 -26.26
N GLY A 110 -46.11 43.75 -25.26
CA GLY A 110 -46.16 43.24 -23.89
C GLY A 110 -44.85 42.65 -23.37
N MET A 111 -44.93 42.01 -22.20
CA MET A 111 -43.84 41.31 -21.52
C MET A 111 -43.65 39.90 -22.08
N TYR A 112 -42.43 39.52 -22.47
CA TYR A 112 -42.09 38.16 -22.90
C TYR A 112 -40.79 37.69 -22.26
N THR A 113 -40.68 36.38 -22.03
CA THR A 113 -39.50 35.78 -21.42
C THR A 113 -38.61 35.18 -22.51
N GLN A 114 -37.38 35.66 -22.63
CA GLN A 114 -36.37 35.08 -23.50
C GLN A 114 -35.41 34.23 -22.67
N ASN A 115 -35.40 32.93 -22.96
CA ASN A 115 -34.49 31.98 -22.35
C ASN A 115 -33.24 31.87 -23.23
N ASN A 116 -32.10 32.36 -22.75
CA ASN A 116 -30.81 32.08 -23.36
C ASN A 116 -30.20 30.86 -22.68
N ILE A 117 -29.98 29.80 -23.46
CA ILE A 117 -29.26 28.61 -23.01
C ILE A 117 -27.78 28.87 -23.29
N SER A 118 -27.01 29.11 -22.23
CA SER A 118 -25.56 29.18 -22.33
C SER A 118 -24.97 27.80 -22.01
N ASP A 119 -24.40 27.18 -23.03
CA ASP A 119 -23.58 25.97 -22.87
C ASP A 119 -22.14 26.43 -22.61
N LEU A 120 -21.66 26.23 -21.39
CA LEU A 120 -20.27 26.45 -20.99
C LEU A 120 -19.62 25.09 -20.74
N SER A 121 -18.54 24.80 -21.44
CA SER A 121 -17.70 23.64 -21.12
C SER A 121 -16.42 24.09 -20.43
N VAL A 122 -16.08 23.42 -19.33
CA VAL A 122 -14.87 23.68 -18.54
C VAL A 122 -14.03 22.42 -18.52
N SER A 123 -12.78 22.54 -18.95
CA SER A 123 -11.80 21.46 -18.96
C SER A 123 -10.60 21.86 -18.12
N MET A 124 -10.21 20.99 -17.20
CA MET A 124 -8.96 21.09 -16.46
C MET A 124 -7.89 20.28 -17.19
N LEU A 125 -6.77 20.92 -17.46
CA LEU A 125 -5.69 20.43 -18.29
C LEU A 125 -4.38 20.48 -17.51
N GLU A 126 -3.50 19.51 -17.75
CA GLU A 126 -2.14 19.49 -17.22
C GLU A 126 -1.14 19.54 -18.38
N HIS A 127 -0.21 20.51 -18.34
CA HIS A 127 0.87 20.63 -19.29
C HIS A 127 2.15 21.13 -18.60
N GLU A 128 3.29 20.46 -18.83
CA GLU A 128 4.59 20.81 -18.23
C GLU A 128 4.57 21.10 -16.71
N LYS A 129 3.81 20.29 -15.96
CA LYS A 129 3.59 20.45 -14.51
C LYS A 129 2.89 21.75 -14.10
N ASN A 130 2.14 22.37 -14.99
CA ASN A 130 1.23 23.46 -14.67
C ASN A 130 -0.21 23.01 -14.95
N ILE A 131 -1.15 23.58 -14.20
CA ILE A 131 -2.57 23.33 -14.40
C ILE A 131 -3.19 24.50 -15.14
N TYR A 132 -3.96 24.17 -16.18
CA TYR A 132 -4.69 25.11 -17.00
C TYR A 132 -6.18 24.80 -16.95
N PHE A 133 -6.99 25.85 -17.01
CA PHE A 133 -8.43 25.77 -17.13
C PHE A 133 -8.83 26.33 -18.49
N PHE A 134 -9.31 25.44 -19.35
CA PHE A 134 -9.86 25.80 -20.64
C PHE A 134 -11.38 25.90 -20.53
N MET A 135 -11.91 27.06 -20.90
CA MET A 135 -13.35 27.32 -20.86
C MET A 135 -13.82 27.72 -22.24
N GLN A 136 -14.87 27.06 -22.72
CA GLN A 136 -15.43 27.30 -24.04
C GLN A 136 -16.93 27.55 -23.95
N THR A 137 -17.37 28.65 -24.54
CA THR A 137 -18.77 29.02 -24.77
C THR A 137 -19.02 29.17 -26.28
N GLN A 138 -20.28 29.38 -26.66
CA GLN A 138 -20.64 29.66 -28.05
C GLN A 138 -20.01 30.95 -28.60
N SER A 139 -19.65 31.90 -27.73
CA SER A 139 -19.14 33.22 -28.10
C SER A 139 -17.60 33.32 -28.08
N GLY A 140 -16.91 32.32 -27.55
CA GLY A 140 -15.46 32.34 -27.42
C GLY A 140 -14.92 31.28 -26.46
N ALA A 141 -13.59 31.13 -26.45
CA ALA A 141 -12.87 30.26 -25.53
C ALA A 141 -11.75 31.05 -24.86
N ILE A 142 -11.43 30.69 -23.62
CA ILE A 142 -10.29 31.24 -22.90
C ILE A 142 -9.51 30.13 -22.20
N LEU A 143 -8.19 30.30 -22.14
CA LEU A 143 -7.28 29.45 -21.39
C LEU A 143 -6.69 30.25 -20.23
N ILE A 144 -6.89 29.74 -19.02
CA ILE A 144 -6.43 30.36 -17.79
C ILE A 144 -5.39 29.47 -17.14
N LYS A 145 -4.25 30.04 -16.75
CA LYS A 145 -3.23 29.40 -15.92
C LYS A 145 -3.33 29.91 -14.50
N ASP A 146 -3.18 29.01 -13.54
CA ASP A 146 -2.91 29.38 -12.15
C ASP A 146 -1.42 29.19 -11.85
N GLU A 147 -0.77 30.21 -11.31
CA GLU A 147 0.68 30.18 -11.00
C GLU A 147 1.01 29.47 -9.68
N ASP A 148 0.10 29.48 -8.71
CA ASP A 148 0.31 28.91 -7.38
C ASP A 148 -0.07 27.41 -7.36
N LEU A 149 -0.90 26.98 -8.30
CA LEU A 149 -1.42 25.62 -8.37
C LEU A 149 -0.43 24.64 -9.02
N LYS A 150 -0.02 23.62 -8.27
CA LYS A 150 0.87 22.55 -8.73
C LYS A 150 0.11 21.25 -8.93
N PRO A 151 0.48 20.41 -9.91
CA PRO A 151 -0.11 19.09 -10.10
C PRO A 151 0.00 18.20 -8.87
N TYR A 152 -0.83 17.16 -8.85
CA TYR A 152 -0.80 16.14 -7.81
C TYR A 152 0.60 15.52 -7.69
N SER A 153 1.13 15.51 -6.47
CA SER A 153 2.47 14.96 -6.20
C SER A 153 2.37 13.54 -5.64
N ASP A 154 2.85 12.58 -6.43
CA ASP A 154 2.84 11.16 -6.06
C ASP A 154 3.83 10.84 -4.92
N TRP A 155 4.77 11.74 -4.61
CA TRP A 155 5.84 11.51 -3.64
C TRP A 155 5.34 11.19 -2.23
N SER A 156 4.30 11.89 -1.76
CA SER A 156 3.73 11.64 -0.44
C SER A 156 3.16 10.23 -0.34
N VAL A 157 2.43 9.82 -1.38
CA VAL A 157 1.82 8.49 -1.48
C VAL A 157 2.88 7.41 -1.62
N LEU A 158 3.92 7.63 -2.44
CA LEU A 158 5.06 6.72 -2.58
C LEU A 158 5.83 6.51 -1.26
N TYR A 159 6.04 7.58 -0.48
CA TYR A 159 6.70 7.49 0.82
C TYR A 159 5.92 6.63 1.81
N THR A 160 4.59 6.79 1.86
CA THR A 160 3.74 5.98 2.74
C THR A 160 3.77 4.50 2.35
N TYR A 161 3.70 4.19 1.05
CA TYR A 161 3.83 2.81 0.55
C TYR A 161 5.14 2.16 0.94
N THR A 162 6.24 2.87 0.69
CA THR A 162 7.59 2.37 0.97
C THR A 162 7.75 2.06 2.45
N THR A 163 7.24 2.94 3.33
CA THR A 163 7.24 2.74 4.77
C THR A 163 6.46 1.48 5.17
N VAL A 164 5.26 1.27 4.61
CA VAL A 164 4.43 0.08 4.92
C VAL A 164 5.10 -1.21 4.45
N ILE A 165 5.62 -1.24 3.21
CA ILE A 165 6.34 -2.41 2.68
C ILE A 165 7.60 -2.71 3.49
N ALA A 166 8.34 -1.68 3.92
CA ALA A 166 9.51 -1.86 4.76
C ALA A 166 9.16 -2.50 6.11
N ILE A 167 8.08 -2.07 6.76
CA ILE A 167 7.61 -2.67 8.03
C ILE A 167 7.25 -4.15 7.82
N ILE A 168 6.52 -4.48 6.76
CA ILE A 168 6.15 -5.86 6.42
C ILE A 168 7.41 -6.72 6.20
N ALA A 169 8.37 -6.20 5.42
CA ALA A 169 9.63 -6.90 5.13
C ALA A 169 10.45 -7.16 6.40
N ILE A 170 10.58 -6.17 7.29
CA ILE A 170 11.30 -6.31 8.57
C ILE A 170 10.61 -7.32 9.46
N SER A 171 9.28 -7.25 9.62
CA SER A 171 8.51 -8.20 10.40
C SER A 171 8.71 -9.64 9.91
N TYR A 172 8.63 -9.84 8.60
CA TYR A 172 8.86 -11.15 7.99
C TYR A 172 10.29 -11.66 8.17
N PHE A 173 11.28 -10.78 8.06
CA PHE A 173 12.67 -11.10 8.30
C PHE A 173 12.89 -11.62 9.74
N LEU A 174 12.28 -10.96 10.73
CA LEU A 174 12.35 -11.39 12.13
C LEU A 174 11.72 -12.78 12.33
N ILE A 175 10.58 -13.06 11.70
CA ILE A 175 9.93 -14.38 11.73
C ILE A 175 10.89 -15.45 11.19
N LEU A 176 11.49 -15.22 10.02
CA LEU A 176 12.46 -16.15 9.43
C LEU A 176 13.68 -16.38 10.32
N GLN A 177 14.19 -15.34 10.96
CA GLN A 177 15.30 -15.45 11.90
C GLN A 177 14.96 -16.37 13.08
N LYS A 178 13.73 -16.27 13.61
CA LYS A 178 13.24 -17.09 14.72
C LYS A 178 12.91 -18.54 14.33
N LEU A 179 12.55 -18.81 13.07
CA LEU A 179 12.33 -20.18 12.57
C LEU A 179 13.62 -21.00 12.44
N ARG A 180 14.77 -20.35 12.17
CA ARG A 180 16.06 -21.05 12.02
C ARG A 180 16.46 -21.91 13.22
N PRO A 181 16.48 -21.42 14.48
CA PRO A 181 16.82 -22.25 15.64
C PRO A 181 15.82 -23.39 15.85
N LEU A 182 14.53 -23.18 15.57
CA LEU A 182 13.51 -24.22 15.65
C LEU A 182 13.78 -25.39 14.69
N ILE A 183 14.15 -25.08 13.44
CA ILE A 183 14.51 -26.11 12.44
C ILE A 183 15.76 -26.89 12.90
N ARG A 184 16.75 -26.23 13.49
CA ARG A 184 17.94 -26.89 14.05
C ARG A 184 17.56 -27.81 15.21
N LEU A 185 16.70 -27.34 16.12
CA LEU A 185 16.22 -28.13 17.26
C LEU A 185 15.48 -29.40 16.78
N ARG A 186 14.58 -29.27 15.80
CA ARG A 186 13.89 -30.41 15.17
C ARG A 186 14.86 -31.45 14.61
N ARG A 187 15.91 -31.02 13.91
CA ARG A 187 16.93 -31.93 13.35
C ARG A 187 17.67 -32.68 14.46
N LYS A 188 18.01 -32.00 15.57
CA LYS A 188 18.59 -32.65 16.75
C LYS A 188 17.62 -33.70 17.31
N ILE A 189 16.35 -33.35 17.53
CA ILE A 189 15.35 -34.28 18.09
C ILE A 189 15.24 -35.54 17.22
N ALA A 190 15.18 -35.39 15.89
CA ALA A 190 15.15 -36.52 14.96
C ALA A 190 16.42 -37.39 15.06
N SER A 191 17.61 -36.78 15.21
CA SER A 191 18.86 -37.54 15.38
C SER A 191 18.89 -38.32 16.70
N PHE A 192 18.35 -37.77 17.79
CA PHE A 192 18.23 -38.46 19.08
C PHE A 192 17.28 -39.65 18.98
N GLY A 193 16.10 -39.46 18.35
CA GLY A 193 15.14 -40.53 18.09
C GLY A 193 15.71 -41.67 17.24
N ASN A 194 16.63 -41.36 16.31
CA ASN A 194 17.33 -42.36 15.50
C ASN A 194 18.49 -43.07 16.24
N GLY A 195 18.61 -42.91 17.56
CA GLY A 195 19.60 -43.63 18.38
C GLY A 195 20.88 -42.87 18.68
N ASN A 196 21.06 -41.64 18.19
CA ASN A 196 22.22 -40.83 18.53
C ASN A 196 22.06 -40.16 19.91
N MET A 197 22.38 -40.90 20.97
CA MET A 197 22.24 -40.45 22.35
C MET A 197 23.28 -39.38 22.76
N LYS A 198 24.33 -39.18 21.97
CA LYS A 198 25.43 -38.24 22.25
C LYS A 198 25.14 -36.80 21.87
N ILE A 199 24.04 -36.52 21.15
CA ILE A 199 23.72 -35.13 20.80
C ILE A 199 23.33 -34.33 22.04
N SER A 200 23.60 -33.03 22.04
CA SER A 200 23.16 -32.13 23.10
C SER A 200 22.16 -31.10 22.61
N PHE A 201 21.13 -30.89 23.43
CA PHE A 201 20.13 -29.84 23.27
C PHE A 201 20.46 -28.58 24.08
N LYS A 202 21.56 -28.56 24.83
CA LYS A 202 21.95 -27.39 25.64
C LYS A 202 22.14 -26.14 24.78
N THR A 203 21.59 -25.01 25.23
CA THR A 203 21.76 -23.70 24.57
C THR A 203 21.87 -22.58 25.60
N LYS A 204 22.56 -21.50 25.22
CA LYS A 204 22.67 -20.26 26.02
C LYS A 204 21.53 -19.27 25.70
N SER A 205 20.63 -19.61 24.78
CA SER A 205 19.50 -18.75 24.42
C SER A 205 18.51 -18.64 25.58
N CYS A 206 18.08 -17.43 25.90
CA CYS A 206 17.10 -17.13 26.95
C CYS A 206 15.68 -16.92 26.40
N ASP A 207 15.45 -17.23 25.12
CA ASP A 207 14.12 -17.20 24.52
C ASP A 207 13.35 -18.50 24.78
N GLU A 208 12.07 -18.54 24.41
CA GLU A 208 11.16 -19.67 24.62
C GLU A 208 11.70 -20.95 23.97
N ILE A 209 12.31 -20.83 22.80
CA ILE A 209 12.97 -21.94 22.10
C ILE A 209 14.17 -22.43 22.91
N GLY A 210 14.94 -21.51 23.50
CA GLY A 210 16.05 -21.81 24.38
C GLY A 210 15.65 -22.60 25.62
N LEU A 211 14.57 -22.17 26.27
CA LEU A 211 14.00 -22.85 27.42
C LEU A 211 13.59 -24.29 27.08
N VAL A 212 12.82 -24.47 26.00
CA VAL A 212 12.41 -25.81 25.52
C VAL A 212 13.62 -26.68 25.20
N SER A 213 14.65 -26.11 24.58
CA SER A 213 15.88 -26.83 24.24
C SER A 213 16.63 -27.32 25.50
N ASN A 214 16.65 -26.53 26.57
CA ASN A 214 17.28 -26.91 27.83
C ASN A 214 16.46 -27.95 28.61
N GLU A 215 15.12 -27.87 28.58
CA GLU A 215 14.26 -28.92 29.14
C GLU A 215 14.44 -30.26 28.42
N LEU A 216 14.57 -30.23 27.09
CA LEU A 216 14.89 -31.43 26.31
C LEU A 216 16.27 -32.01 26.66
N GLU A 217 17.28 -31.18 26.97
CA GLU A 217 18.57 -31.67 27.45
C GLU A 217 18.44 -32.36 28.81
N SER A 218 17.64 -31.82 29.72
CA SER A 218 17.35 -32.45 31.02
C SER A 218 16.66 -33.79 30.84
N ALA A 219 15.66 -33.87 29.96
CA ALA A 219 15.00 -35.13 29.61
C ALA A 219 15.97 -36.15 29.01
N ARG A 220 16.83 -35.72 28.07
CA ARG A 220 17.87 -36.54 27.45
C ARG A 220 18.80 -37.16 28.50
N ARG A 221 19.26 -36.36 29.47
CA ARG A 221 20.12 -36.83 30.57
C ARG A 221 19.44 -37.88 31.42
N LYS A 222 18.19 -37.64 31.83
CA LYS A 222 17.39 -38.61 32.59
C LYS A 222 17.26 -39.95 31.84
N ILE A 223 16.94 -39.90 30.54
CA ILE A 223 16.86 -41.10 29.69
C ILE A 223 18.20 -41.84 29.66
N ASN A 224 19.31 -41.13 29.48
CA ASN A 224 20.63 -41.77 29.43
C ASN A 224 21.00 -42.43 30.76
N THR A 225 20.73 -41.78 31.90
CA THR A 225 20.94 -42.37 33.23
C THR A 225 20.10 -43.63 33.42
N ILE A 226 18.84 -43.64 33.00
CA ILE A 226 17.98 -44.84 33.07
C ILE A 226 18.54 -45.97 32.22
N LEU A 227 19.03 -45.68 31.00
CA LEU A 227 19.66 -46.68 30.13
C LEU A 227 20.93 -47.27 30.77
N GLU A 228 21.78 -46.44 31.36
CA GLU A 228 22.98 -46.87 32.09
C GLU A 228 22.64 -47.71 33.33
N SER A 229 21.64 -47.31 34.12
CA SER A 229 21.18 -48.11 35.25
C SER A 229 20.64 -49.47 34.81
N ARG A 230 19.90 -49.53 33.69
CA ARG A 230 19.41 -50.80 33.13
C ARG A 230 20.56 -51.71 32.69
N THR A 231 21.59 -51.17 32.03
CA THR A 231 22.72 -52.00 31.58
C THR A 231 23.53 -52.53 32.75
N LEU A 232 23.77 -51.72 33.79
CA LEU A 232 24.42 -52.15 35.02
C LEU A 232 23.61 -53.21 35.77
N PHE A 233 22.29 -53.02 35.89
CA PHE A 233 21.41 -53.99 36.53
C PHE A 233 21.46 -55.36 35.85
N LEU A 234 21.32 -55.39 34.51
CA LEU A 234 21.40 -56.63 33.74
C LEU A 234 22.80 -57.29 33.85
N ARG A 235 23.88 -56.50 33.89
CA ARG A 235 25.23 -57.01 34.10
C ARG A 235 25.39 -57.64 35.48
N ASN A 236 24.86 -57.02 36.52
CA ASN A 236 24.92 -57.54 37.89
C ASN A 236 24.12 -58.84 38.01
N LEU A 237 22.89 -58.88 37.49
CA LEU A 237 22.09 -60.11 37.45
C LEU A 237 22.84 -61.24 36.73
N MET A 238 23.44 -60.95 35.58
CA MET A 238 24.21 -61.94 34.83
C MET A 238 25.41 -62.45 35.64
N HIS A 239 26.10 -61.58 36.37
CA HIS A 239 27.23 -61.97 37.21
C HIS A 239 26.81 -62.83 38.41
N GLU A 240 25.72 -62.43 39.08
CA GLU A 240 25.13 -63.17 40.20
C GLU A 240 24.56 -64.52 39.77
N LEU A 241 24.01 -64.63 38.55
CA LEU A 241 23.49 -65.89 37.99
C LEU A 241 24.59 -66.79 37.43
N LYS A 242 25.64 -66.24 36.82
CA LYS A 242 26.74 -67.02 36.23
C LYS A 242 27.49 -67.84 37.28
N THR A 243 27.64 -67.32 38.49
CA THR A 243 28.38 -67.96 39.60
C THR A 243 27.73 -69.27 40.11
N PRO A 244 26.42 -69.32 40.42
CA PRO A 244 25.74 -70.56 40.80
C PRO A 244 25.57 -71.51 39.61
N ILE A 245 25.34 -71.02 38.39
CA ILE A 245 25.29 -71.88 37.19
C ILE A 245 26.63 -72.58 36.97
N ALA A 246 27.75 -71.86 37.06
CA ALA A 246 29.09 -72.42 36.91
C ALA A 246 29.48 -73.39 38.03
N LYS A 247 28.91 -73.23 39.23
CA LYS A 247 29.10 -74.14 40.37
C LYS A 247 28.10 -75.32 40.38
N GLY A 248 27.22 -75.41 39.38
CA GLY A 248 26.28 -76.52 39.22
C GLY A 248 25.10 -76.53 40.20
N THR A 249 24.90 -75.48 41.02
CA THR A 249 23.85 -75.47 42.06
C THR A 249 22.43 -75.19 41.53
N ILE A 250 22.27 -74.93 40.23
CA ILE A 250 20.96 -74.69 39.58
C ILE A 250 20.64 -75.81 38.55
N ALA A 251 21.55 -76.75 38.32
CA ALA A 251 21.32 -77.89 37.41
C ALA A 251 20.85 -79.13 38.19
N THR A 252 19.62 -79.08 38.69
CA THR A 252 18.76 -80.23 39.02
C THR A 252 17.31 -79.82 38.85
#